data_AF-A0A831PJK4-F1
#
_entry.id   AF-A0A831PJK4-F1
#
_cell.length_a   1.000
_cell.length_b   1.000
_cell.length_c   1.000
_cell.angle_alpha   90.00
_cell.angle_beta   90.00
_cell.angle_gamma   90.00
#
_symmetry.space_group_name_H-M   'P 1'
#
loop_
_entity.id
_entity.type
_entity.pdbx_description
1 polymer ?
#
loop_
_entity_poly.entity_id
_entity_poly.type
_entity_poly.pdbx_seq_one_letter_code
_entity_poly.pdbx_strand_id
1 'polypeptide(L)'
;FHSENGFVGMGPPLADGTPDHHVVDAGGRAVTLRPGAACFDSVVSFGLVRGQHLDLAVLGAFQVAVNGDLANWKIPGKLTPGMGGAMELAQKARKVVVLSRHSDKLGRAKLVAQCDLPLTAAGCVDTLITERAVFRRRGDQLQLASVHPTETAESVLQSIDVEIAMDSSLESWDQEDP
;
A
#
# COMPACT_ATOMS: atom_id res chain seq x y z
N PHE A 1 -4.73 7.27 12.59
CA PHE A 1 -3.45 6.97 11.91
C PHE A 1 -2.38 6.66 12.93
N HIS A 2 -1.73 5.52 12.77
CA HIS A 2 -0.56 5.07 13.52
C HIS A 2 0.70 5.49 12.74
N SER A 3 1.76 5.87 13.45
CA SER A 3 3.08 6.12 12.88
C SER A 3 4.11 5.20 13.54
N GLU A 4 4.89 4.47 12.75
CA GLU A 4 5.82 3.43 13.22
C GLU A 4 6.93 3.97 14.15
N ASN A 5 7.22 5.26 14.07
CA ASN A 5 8.16 5.95 14.95
C ASN A 5 7.60 6.29 16.34
N GLY A 6 6.37 5.90 16.68
CA GLY A 6 5.95 5.81 18.09
C GLY A 6 4.76 6.67 18.51
N PHE A 7 3.71 6.77 17.69
CA PHE A 7 2.46 7.39 18.15
C PHE A 7 1.23 6.98 17.34
N VAL A 8 0.07 7.16 17.95
CA VAL A 8 -1.24 7.12 17.28
C VAL A 8 -1.94 8.48 17.40
N GLY A 9 -2.85 8.76 16.47
CA GLY A 9 -3.59 10.02 16.45
C GLY A 9 -2.90 11.12 15.64
N MET A 10 -2.14 10.75 14.60
CA MET A 10 -1.50 11.71 13.70
C MET A 10 -2.52 12.68 13.08
N GLY A 11 -2.23 13.97 13.22
CA GLY A 11 -2.92 15.08 12.57
C GLY A 11 -2.23 15.51 11.28
N PRO A 12 -2.81 16.48 10.56
CA PRO A 12 -2.16 17.05 9.38
C PRO A 12 -0.87 17.82 9.78
N PRO A 13 0.01 18.14 8.82
CA PRO A 13 1.02 19.17 9.03
C PRO A 13 0.37 20.49 9.48
N LEU A 14 1.12 21.32 10.20
CA LEU A 14 0.67 22.67 10.55
C LEU A 14 0.45 23.49 9.28
N ALA A 15 -0.70 24.17 9.22
CA ALA A 15 -1.00 25.11 8.12
C ALA A 15 -0.20 26.41 8.29
N ASP A 16 -0.02 26.85 9.53
CA ASP A 16 0.68 28.04 9.97
C ASP A 16 1.46 27.78 11.27
N GLY A 17 2.51 28.59 11.50
CA GLY A 17 3.37 28.48 12.68
C GLY A 17 4.64 27.66 12.49
N THR A 18 5.42 27.57 13.57
CA THR A 18 6.71 26.87 13.59
C THR A 18 6.50 25.36 13.82
N PRO A 19 7.00 24.48 12.94
CA PRO A 19 6.90 23.04 13.14
C PRO A 19 7.61 22.55 14.40
N ASP A 20 6.98 21.62 15.12
CA ASP A 20 7.66 20.87 16.18
C ASP A 20 8.47 19.73 15.55
N HIS A 21 9.79 19.84 15.58
CA HIS A 21 10.70 18.85 15.02
C HIS A 21 10.77 17.55 15.84
N HIS A 22 10.16 17.50 17.02
CA HIS A 22 10.01 16.27 17.81
C HIS A 22 8.80 15.44 17.39
N VAL A 23 7.86 16.01 16.63
CA VAL A 23 6.65 15.32 16.16
C VAL A 23 6.72 15.19 14.63
N VAL A 24 7.28 14.08 14.17
CA VAL A 24 7.44 13.78 12.74
C VAL A 24 6.73 12.50 12.35
N ASP A 25 6.25 12.39 11.11
CA ASP A 25 5.77 11.13 10.55
C ASP A 25 6.93 10.16 10.26
N ALA A 26 6.59 8.94 9.86
CA ALA A 26 7.57 7.92 9.45
C ALA A 26 8.45 8.35 8.25
N GLY A 27 8.03 9.35 7.48
CA GLY A 27 8.79 9.95 6.38
C GLY A 27 9.67 11.13 6.81
N GLY A 28 9.71 11.47 8.10
CA GLY A 28 10.49 12.58 8.65
C GLY A 28 9.87 13.97 8.46
N ARG A 29 8.61 14.06 8.04
CA ARG A 29 7.90 15.35 7.91
C ARG A 29 7.28 15.73 9.24
N ALA A 30 7.39 17.00 9.64
CA ALA A 30 6.72 17.49 10.84
C ALA A 30 5.20 17.40 10.68
N VAL A 31 4.54 16.87 11.71
CA VAL A 31 3.09 16.65 11.78
C VAL A 31 2.55 17.10 13.14
N THR A 32 1.22 17.15 13.26
CA THR A 32 0.55 17.46 14.54
C THR A 32 0.00 16.19 15.19
N LEU A 33 -0.40 16.30 16.46
CA LEU A 33 -1.14 15.29 17.19
C LEU A 33 -2.59 15.74 17.37
N ARG A 34 -3.55 14.85 17.08
CA ARG A 34 -4.97 15.09 17.35
C ARG A 34 -5.27 14.95 18.86
N PRO A 35 -6.35 15.57 19.36
CA PRO A 35 -6.84 15.28 20.71
C PRO A 35 -7.02 13.77 20.94
N GLY A 36 -6.51 13.26 22.06
CA GLY A 36 -6.51 11.82 22.37
C GLY A 36 -5.37 11.01 21.73
N ALA A 37 -4.41 11.65 21.07
CA ALA A 37 -3.18 10.99 20.63
C ALA A 37 -2.39 10.41 21.81
N ALA A 38 -1.63 9.36 21.53
CA ALA A 38 -0.74 8.72 22.49
C ALA A 38 0.62 8.44 21.85
N CYS A 39 1.69 8.74 22.58
CA CYS A 39 3.07 8.45 22.19
C CYS A 39 3.61 7.26 22.97
N PHE A 40 4.50 6.50 22.36
CA PHE A 40 5.10 5.30 22.91
C PHE A 40 6.45 5.02 22.24
N ASP A 41 7.26 4.16 22.84
CA ASP A 41 8.54 3.76 22.26
C ASP A 41 8.36 2.85 21.02
N SER A 42 9.46 2.63 20.28
CA SER A 42 9.45 1.77 19.09
C SER A 42 9.14 0.30 19.40
N VAL A 43 9.41 -0.18 20.62
CA VAL A 43 9.11 -1.58 21.01
C VAL A 43 7.60 -1.77 21.07
N VAL A 44 6.89 -0.84 21.72
CA VAL A 44 5.43 -0.82 21.76
C VAL A 44 4.84 -0.61 20.36
N SER A 45 5.38 0.34 19.60
CA SER A 45 4.94 0.63 18.22
C SER A 45 4.93 -0.62 17.35
N PHE A 46 6.07 -1.31 17.25
CA PHE A 46 6.14 -2.54 16.47
C PHE A 46 5.46 -3.73 17.16
N GLY A 47 5.25 -3.67 18.48
CA GLY A 47 4.37 -4.58 19.21
C GLY A 47 2.91 -4.49 18.72
N LEU A 48 2.40 -3.27 18.49
CA LEU A 48 1.07 -3.06 17.89
C LEU A 48 1.00 -3.61 16.47
N VAL A 49 2.03 -3.36 15.66
CA VAL A 49 2.13 -3.88 14.29
C VAL A 49 2.13 -5.41 14.30
N ARG A 50 3.09 -6.04 15.02
CA ARG A 50 3.24 -7.51 15.06
C ARG A 50 2.06 -8.22 15.71
N GLY A 51 1.41 -7.57 16.68
CA GLY A 51 0.18 -8.05 17.31
C GLY A 51 -1.07 -7.94 16.45
N GLN A 52 -0.95 -7.44 15.21
CA GLN A 52 -2.07 -7.25 14.28
C GLN A 52 -3.16 -6.32 14.86
N HIS A 53 -2.73 -5.29 15.59
CA HIS A 53 -3.61 -4.24 16.11
C HIS A 53 -3.87 -3.13 15.09
N LEU A 54 -3.22 -3.19 13.92
CA LEU A 54 -3.51 -2.31 12.79
C LEU A 54 -4.52 -2.99 11.86
N ASP A 55 -5.69 -2.37 11.70
CA ASP A 55 -6.72 -2.88 10.80
C ASP A 55 -6.32 -2.77 9.32
N LEU A 56 -5.58 -1.72 8.95
CA LEU A 56 -5.23 -1.41 7.58
C LEU A 56 -3.81 -0.83 7.48
N ALA A 57 -3.02 -1.34 6.53
CA ALA A 57 -1.82 -0.68 6.03
C ALA A 57 -2.00 -0.28 4.56
N VAL A 58 -1.67 0.97 4.25
CA VAL A 58 -1.68 1.49 2.89
C VAL A 58 -0.25 1.74 2.43
N LEU A 59 0.19 1.06 1.39
CA LEU A 59 1.59 1.06 0.93
C LEU A 59 1.69 1.42 -0.55
N GLY A 60 2.83 1.99 -0.94
CA GLY A 60 3.22 2.08 -2.36
C GLY A 60 3.86 0.77 -2.83
N ALA A 61 3.99 0.61 -4.15
CA ALA A 61 4.68 -0.54 -4.75
C ALA A 61 5.61 -0.11 -5.90
N PHE A 62 6.66 -0.89 -6.16
CA PHE A 62 7.33 -0.91 -7.46
C PHE A 62 6.75 -2.02 -8.33
N GLN A 63 6.45 -3.17 -7.74
CA GLN A 63 5.72 -4.27 -8.34
C GLN A 63 4.75 -4.88 -7.33
N VAL A 64 3.64 -5.41 -7.85
CA VAL A 64 2.76 -6.33 -7.16
C VAL A 64 2.60 -7.55 -8.05
N ALA A 65 2.76 -8.75 -7.51
CA ALA A 65 2.52 -9.96 -8.28
C ALA A 65 1.05 -10.41 -8.17
N VAL A 66 0.56 -11.18 -9.15
CA VAL A 66 -0.83 -11.70 -9.15
C VAL A 66 -1.13 -12.52 -7.90
N ASN A 67 -0.15 -13.22 -7.34
CA ASN A 67 -0.28 -13.96 -6.08
C ASN A 67 -0.31 -13.06 -4.81
N GLY A 68 -0.24 -11.74 -4.96
CA GLY A 68 -0.23 -10.77 -3.87
C GLY A 68 1.15 -10.48 -3.28
N ASP A 69 2.25 -10.90 -3.89
CA ASP A 69 3.59 -10.49 -3.44
C ASP A 69 3.79 -8.99 -3.66
N LEU A 70 4.45 -8.33 -2.69
CA LEU A 70 4.77 -6.91 -2.74
C LEU A 70 6.28 -6.70 -2.87
N ALA A 71 6.71 -5.87 -3.81
CA ALA A 71 8.08 -5.36 -3.89
C ALA A 71 8.08 -3.83 -3.94
N ASN A 72 8.58 -3.17 -2.89
CA ASN A 72 8.52 -1.70 -2.78
C ASN A 72 9.72 -1.01 -2.11
N TRP A 73 10.77 -1.74 -1.74
CA TRP A 73 11.85 -1.17 -0.94
C TRP A 73 13.19 -1.02 -1.69
N LYS A 74 13.37 -1.72 -2.82
CA LYS A 74 14.64 -1.73 -3.55
C LYS A 74 14.47 -1.97 -5.05
N ILE A 75 15.24 -1.21 -5.83
CA ILE A 75 15.53 -1.46 -7.24
C ILE A 75 17.06 -1.62 -7.35
N PRO A 76 17.57 -2.85 -7.57
CA PRO A 76 19.01 -3.09 -7.66
C PRO A 76 19.70 -2.15 -8.66
N GLY A 77 20.82 -1.56 -8.25
CA GLY A 77 21.60 -0.63 -9.08
C GLY A 77 20.99 0.76 -9.30
N LYS A 78 19.80 1.06 -8.76
CA LYS A 78 19.11 2.34 -8.99
C LYS A 78 18.63 3.03 -7.72
N LEU A 79 17.93 2.33 -6.84
CA LEU A 79 17.24 2.93 -5.70
C LEU A 79 17.24 1.97 -4.51
N THR A 80 17.78 2.38 -3.36
CA THR A 80 17.80 1.56 -2.13
C THR A 80 17.66 2.47 -0.90
N PRO A 81 16.46 3.01 -0.62
CA PRO A 81 16.20 3.84 0.55
C PRO A 81 16.23 3.06 1.87
N GLY A 82 16.17 1.73 1.81
CA GLY A 82 16.00 0.84 2.96
C GLY A 82 14.55 0.37 3.10
N MET A 83 14.35 -0.73 3.83
CA MET A 83 13.03 -1.35 3.99
C MET A 83 12.13 -0.65 5.03
N GLY A 84 12.71 0.08 5.99
CA GLY A 84 11.96 0.68 7.11
C GLY A 84 11.04 -0.33 7.81
N GLY A 85 9.89 0.14 8.29
CA GLY A 85 8.83 -0.72 8.82
C GLY A 85 7.97 -1.43 7.77
N ALA A 86 8.23 -1.24 6.46
CA ALA A 86 7.34 -1.71 5.39
C ALA A 86 7.13 -3.23 5.41
N MET A 87 8.15 -4.01 5.75
CA MET A 87 8.03 -5.47 5.86
C MET A 87 7.10 -5.90 6.99
N GLU A 88 7.18 -5.28 8.16
CA GLU A 88 6.31 -5.63 9.29
C GLU A 88 4.87 -5.18 9.04
N LEU A 89 4.68 -3.99 8.48
CA LEU A 89 3.37 -3.48 8.10
C LEU A 89 2.70 -4.40 7.07
N ALA A 90 3.42 -4.76 6.00
CA ALA A 90 2.89 -5.64 4.96
C ALA A 90 2.59 -7.06 5.48
N GLN A 91 3.38 -7.58 6.43
CA GLN A 91 3.16 -8.94 6.94
C GLN A 91 2.11 -9.04 8.05
N LYS A 92 1.83 -7.96 8.77
CA LYS A 92 1.11 -8.02 10.06
C LYS A 92 -0.12 -7.13 10.17
N ALA A 93 -0.30 -6.13 9.29
CA ALA A 93 -1.59 -5.46 9.22
C ALA A 93 -2.69 -6.46 8.81
N ARG A 94 -3.91 -6.28 9.32
CA ARG A 94 -5.02 -7.19 9.02
C ARG A 94 -5.46 -7.14 7.55
N LYS A 95 -5.38 -5.95 6.94
CA LYS A 95 -5.59 -5.71 5.51
C LYS A 95 -4.45 -4.87 4.96
N VAL A 96 -3.92 -5.24 3.80
CA VAL A 96 -2.89 -4.48 3.06
C VAL A 96 -3.46 -4.00 1.75
N VAL A 97 -3.54 -2.68 1.61
CA VAL A 97 -3.94 -2.00 0.39
C VAL A 97 -2.72 -1.37 -0.24
N VAL A 98 -2.49 -1.65 -1.52
CA VAL A 98 -1.46 -1.00 -2.31
C VAL A 98 -2.10 0.11 -3.14
N LEU A 99 -1.58 1.32 -3.01
CA LEU A 99 -1.87 2.43 -3.92
C LEU A 99 -0.67 2.61 -4.84
N SER A 100 -0.87 2.42 -6.14
CA SER A 100 0.19 2.52 -7.12
C SER A 100 -0.33 2.99 -8.46
N ARG A 101 0.52 3.65 -9.24
CA ARG A 101 0.25 3.79 -10.68
C ARG A 101 0.11 2.41 -11.33
N HIS A 102 -0.71 2.33 -12.37
CA HIS A 102 -0.93 1.11 -13.14
C HIS A 102 0.36 0.66 -13.85
N SER A 103 1.05 1.62 -14.46
CA SER A 103 2.31 1.42 -15.16
C SER A 103 3.43 2.29 -14.60
N ASP A 104 4.68 1.89 -14.87
CA ASP A 104 5.85 2.68 -14.57
C ASP A 104 6.07 3.82 -15.59
N LYS A 105 7.15 4.59 -15.41
CA LYS A 105 7.47 5.73 -16.31
C LYS A 105 7.82 5.31 -17.75
N LEU A 106 8.06 4.03 -18.00
CA LEU A 106 8.35 3.46 -19.32
C LEU A 106 7.11 2.77 -19.92
N GLY A 107 5.95 2.86 -19.26
CA GLY A 107 4.70 2.25 -19.71
C GLY A 107 4.54 0.77 -19.33
N ARG A 108 5.51 0.17 -18.62
CA ARG A 108 5.45 -1.25 -18.23
C ARG A 108 4.48 -1.44 -17.07
N ALA A 109 3.65 -2.48 -17.15
CA ALA A 109 2.71 -2.81 -16.08
C ALA A 109 3.45 -3.07 -14.75
N LYS A 110 2.87 -2.62 -13.64
CA LYS A 110 3.41 -2.87 -12.30
C LYS A 110 2.73 -4.05 -11.60
N LEU A 111 1.60 -4.49 -12.11
CA LEU A 111 1.01 -5.78 -11.78
C LEU A 111 1.61 -6.83 -12.71
N VAL A 112 2.30 -7.82 -12.13
CA VAL A 112 3.13 -8.79 -12.86
C VAL A 112 2.79 -10.22 -12.46
N ALA A 113 3.18 -11.22 -13.25
CA ALA A 113 3.00 -12.62 -12.87
C ALA A 113 3.81 -12.98 -11.61
N GLN A 114 5.05 -12.50 -11.54
CA GLN A 114 5.96 -12.69 -10.41
C GLN A 114 6.85 -11.45 -10.29
N CYS A 115 7.12 -11.00 -9.07
CA CYS A 115 8.07 -9.92 -8.83
C CYS A 115 9.49 -10.37 -9.19
N ASP A 116 10.20 -9.57 -9.99
CA ASP A 116 11.63 -9.72 -10.23
C ASP A 116 12.47 -8.81 -9.30
N LEU A 117 11.81 -7.83 -8.67
CA LEU A 117 12.40 -7.00 -7.63
C LEU A 117 12.41 -7.73 -6.27
N PRO A 118 13.36 -7.40 -5.38
CA PRO A 118 13.40 -7.96 -4.03
C PRO A 118 12.08 -7.74 -3.29
N LEU A 119 11.50 -8.83 -2.79
CA LEU A 119 10.23 -8.79 -2.08
C LEU A 119 10.35 -7.99 -0.78
N THR A 120 9.27 -7.28 -0.46
CA THR A 120 8.95 -6.72 0.85
C THR A 120 8.22 -7.78 1.68
N ALA A 121 7.19 -8.41 1.12
CA ALA A 121 6.44 -9.49 1.75
C ALA A 121 5.74 -10.34 0.67
N ALA A 122 5.60 -11.64 0.94
CA ALA A 122 4.94 -12.56 0.04
C ALA A 122 3.44 -12.68 0.36
N GLY A 123 2.59 -12.78 -0.67
CA GLY A 123 1.15 -13.03 -0.56
C GLY A 123 0.38 -12.07 0.35
N CYS A 124 0.88 -10.85 0.54
CA CYS A 124 0.38 -9.94 1.56
C CYS A 124 -0.69 -8.98 1.06
N VAL A 125 -0.74 -8.69 -0.24
CA VAL A 125 -1.62 -7.66 -0.80
C VAL A 125 -3.06 -8.17 -0.89
N ASP A 126 -3.99 -7.47 -0.25
CA ASP A 126 -5.43 -7.77 -0.33
C ASP A 126 -6.12 -6.96 -1.43
N THR A 127 -5.65 -5.74 -1.67
CA THR A 127 -6.21 -4.86 -2.70
C THR A 127 -5.10 -4.04 -3.34
N LEU A 128 -5.08 -3.97 -4.66
CA LEU A 128 -4.28 -3.02 -5.43
C LEU A 128 -5.23 -2.03 -6.09
N ILE A 129 -5.05 -0.75 -5.80
CA ILE A 129 -5.80 0.34 -6.43
C ILE A 129 -4.84 1.14 -7.29
N THR A 130 -5.23 1.33 -8.55
CA THR A 130 -4.55 2.18 -9.51
C THR A 130 -5.46 3.29 -10.00
N GLU A 131 -4.92 4.20 -10.80
CA GLU A 131 -5.69 5.23 -11.51
C GLU A 131 -6.64 4.68 -12.59
N ARG A 132 -6.57 3.38 -12.89
CA ARG A 132 -7.36 2.72 -13.96
C ARG A 132 -8.30 1.64 -13.43
N ALA A 133 -7.92 0.95 -12.35
CA ALA A 133 -8.65 -0.23 -11.88
C ALA A 133 -8.37 -0.53 -10.40
N VAL A 134 -9.28 -1.30 -9.81
CA VAL A 134 -9.13 -1.95 -8.51
C VAL A 134 -8.99 -3.45 -8.75
N PHE A 135 -7.97 -4.05 -8.15
CA PHE A 135 -7.77 -5.48 -8.09
C PHE A 135 -7.91 -5.94 -6.66
N ARG A 136 -8.73 -6.96 -6.40
CA ARG A 136 -8.96 -7.48 -5.05
C ARG A 136 -8.62 -8.96 -4.99
N ARG A 137 -8.07 -9.39 -3.86
CA ARG A 137 -7.71 -10.79 -3.64
C ARG A 137 -8.96 -11.67 -3.56
N ARG A 138 -8.93 -12.77 -4.30
CA ARG A 138 -9.91 -13.85 -4.33
C ARG A 138 -9.15 -15.16 -4.30
N GLY A 139 -9.22 -15.86 -3.16
CA GLY A 139 -8.34 -17.00 -2.90
C GLY A 139 -6.88 -16.54 -2.75
N ASP A 140 -6.03 -17.08 -3.62
CA ASP A 140 -4.58 -16.84 -3.67
C ASP A 140 -4.16 -15.87 -4.79
N GLN A 141 -5.11 -15.28 -5.52
CA GLN A 141 -4.84 -14.38 -6.64
C GLN A 141 -5.60 -13.06 -6.54
N LEU A 142 -4.99 -12.01 -7.09
CA LEU A 142 -5.65 -10.74 -7.38
C LEU A 142 -6.50 -10.89 -8.64
N GLN A 143 -7.74 -10.42 -8.57
CA GLN A 143 -8.68 -10.39 -9.69
C GLN A 143 -9.15 -8.97 -9.96
N LEU A 144 -9.49 -8.66 -11.21
CA LEU A 144 -10.05 -7.35 -11.57
C LEU A 144 -11.43 -7.20 -10.92
N ALA A 145 -11.54 -6.27 -9.97
CA ALA A 145 -12.74 -6.07 -9.17
C ALA A 145 -13.54 -4.83 -9.58
N SER A 146 -12.86 -3.76 -10.02
CA SER A 146 -13.52 -2.55 -10.53
C SER A 146 -12.64 -1.83 -11.54
N VAL A 147 -13.25 -1.04 -12.43
CA VAL A 147 -12.58 -0.30 -13.51
C VAL A 147 -13.02 1.16 -13.44
N HIS A 148 -12.09 2.08 -13.64
CA HIS A 148 -12.40 3.51 -13.67
C HIS A 148 -13.42 3.82 -14.78
N PRO A 149 -14.38 4.74 -14.60
CA PRO A 149 -15.46 4.98 -15.57
C PRO A 149 -15.00 5.37 -16.98
N THR A 150 -13.77 5.83 -17.13
CA THR A 150 -13.17 6.20 -18.43
C THR A 150 -12.41 5.06 -19.11
N GLU A 151 -12.40 3.87 -18.53
CA GLU A 151 -11.67 2.69 -18.99
C GLU A 151 -12.64 1.52 -19.24
N THR A 152 -12.18 0.51 -19.98
CA THR A 152 -12.88 -0.77 -20.11
C THR A 152 -12.07 -1.88 -19.46
N ALA A 153 -12.74 -2.94 -18.97
CA ALA A 153 -12.05 -4.11 -18.42
C ALA A 153 -11.05 -4.70 -19.42
N GLU A 154 -11.43 -4.77 -20.70
CA GLU A 154 -10.56 -5.23 -21.78
C GLU A 154 -9.30 -4.36 -21.93
N SER A 155 -9.46 -3.03 -21.97
CA SER A 155 -8.34 -2.07 -22.07
C SER A 155 -7.35 -2.20 -20.89
N VAL A 156 -7.87 -2.42 -19.68
CA VAL A 156 -7.04 -2.63 -18.48
C VAL A 156 -6.29 -3.96 -18.59
N LEU A 157 -6.99 -5.05 -18.89
CA LEU A 157 -6.38 -6.38 -18.95
C LEU A 157 -5.34 -6.50 -20.08
N GLN A 158 -5.60 -5.91 -21.26
CA GLN A 158 -4.65 -5.89 -22.38
C GLN A 158 -3.38 -5.09 -22.09
N SER A 159 -3.44 -4.15 -21.14
CA SER A 159 -2.27 -3.35 -20.75
C SER A 159 -1.38 -4.01 -19.69
N ILE A 160 -1.79 -5.19 -19.22
CA ILE A 160 -1.06 -5.98 -18.22
C ILE A 160 -0.45 -7.20 -18.93
N ASP A 161 0.84 -7.44 -18.70
CA ASP A 161 1.59 -8.54 -19.34
C ASP A 161 1.33 -9.92 -18.67
N VAL A 162 0.21 -10.08 -17.97
CA VAL A 162 -0.19 -11.31 -17.28
C VAL A 162 -1.70 -11.52 -17.36
N GLU A 163 -2.11 -12.78 -17.51
CA GLU A 163 -3.51 -13.17 -17.50
C GLU A 163 -4.09 -13.05 -16.09
N ILE A 164 -5.18 -12.29 -15.97
CA ILE A 164 -5.86 -12.03 -14.70
C ILE A 164 -7.35 -12.29 -14.88
N ALA A 165 -7.92 -13.07 -13.98
CA ALA A 165 -9.35 -13.30 -13.95
C ALA A 165 -10.10 -12.02 -13.54
N MET A 166 -11.29 -11.85 -14.11
CA MET A 166 -12.25 -10.86 -13.62
C MET A 166 -13.03 -11.46 -12.46
N ASP A 167 -13.33 -10.63 -11.47
CA ASP A 167 -14.29 -11.01 -10.44
C ASP A 167 -15.66 -11.26 -11.10
N SER A 168 -16.31 -12.36 -10.70
CA SER A 168 -17.66 -12.72 -11.12
C SER A 168 -18.71 -11.62 -10.90
N SER A 169 -18.45 -10.71 -9.95
CA SER A 169 -19.25 -9.52 -9.70
C SER A 169 -18.35 -8.28 -9.70
N LEU A 170 -18.18 -7.64 -10.86
CA LEU A 170 -17.53 -6.33 -10.92
C LEU A 170 -18.29 -5.32 -10.06
N GLU A 171 -17.55 -4.65 -9.20
CA GLU A 171 -18.04 -3.62 -8.29
C GLU A 171 -18.06 -2.26 -8.98
N SER A 172 -18.96 -1.38 -8.53
CA SER A 172 -18.98 0.00 -9.01
C SER A 172 -17.71 0.73 -8.56
N TRP A 173 -17.16 1.58 -9.43
CA TRP A 173 -15.95 2.35 -9.11
C TRP A 173 -16.14 3.28 -7.90
N ASP A 174 -17.31 3.90 -7.80
CA ASP A 174 -17.65 4.87 -6.76
C ASP A 174 -18.16 4.18 -5.47
N GLN A 175 -18.02 2.87 -5.36
CA GLN A 175 -18.46 2.16 -4.17
C GLN A 175 -17.43 2.38 -3.05
N GLU A 176 -17.81 3.15 -2.03
CA GLU A 176 -17.07 3.15 -0.77
C GLU A 176 -17.23 1.76 -0.14
N ASP A 177 -16.10 1.05 0.12
CA ASP A 177 -16.10 -0.18 0.94
C ASP A 177 -16.75 0.20 2.30
N PRO A 178 -17.82 -0.48 2.75
CA PRO A 178 -18.51 -0.17 4.00
C PRO A 178 -17.64 -0.37 5.26
#